data_AF-A0A1F7WT71-F1
#
_entry.id   AF-A0A1F7WT71-F1
#
_cell.length_a   1.000
_cell.length_b   1.000
_cell.length_c   1.000
_cell.angle_alpha   90.00
_cell.angle_beta   90.00
_cell.angle_gamma   90.00
#
_symmetry.space_group_name_H-M   'P 1'
#
loop_
_entity.id
_entity.type
_entity.pdbx_description
1 polymer ?
#
loop_
_entity_poly.entity_id
_entity_poly.type
_entity_poly.pdbx_seq_one_letter_code
_entity_poly.pdbx_strand_id
1 'polypeptide(L)'
;MRLAHDESEKKKFEDDIEFIIQTLNADKRLSKIFTHPRIRKAHKLELIDKMWKPYICKTVYNFMRLLIENRRIYELNLILRQYQIEVKRLKGIYLARVQTAFPLDAAQSEELRTRLESLSGLKLEI
;
A
#
# COMPACT_ATOMS: atom_id res chain seq x y z
N MET A 1 -15.28 -5.73 -3.17
CA MET A 1 -14.18 -6.68 -2.90
C MET A 1 -14.58 -7.51 -1.68
N ARG A 2 -14.98 -8.78 -1.86
CA ARG A 2 -15.56 -9.63 -0.81
C ARG A 2 -14.85 -10.99 -0.75
N LEU A 3 -13.52 -10.99 -0.69
CA LEU A 3 -12.71 -12.21 -0.67
C LEU A 3 -11.64 -12.10 0.43
N ALA A 4 -12.05 -12.35 1.66
CA ALA A 4 -11.22 -12.86 2.76
C ALA A 4 -12.19 -13.30 3.87
N HIS A 5 -12.45 -14.60 3.96
CA HIS A 5 -13.47 -15.15 4.85
C HIS A 5 -12.95 -15.45 6.25
N ASP A 6 -11.69 -15.08 6.57
CA ASP A 6 -11.10 -15.30 7.89
C ASP A 6 -10.15 -14.16 8.31
N GLU A 7 -10.08 -13.82 9.60
CA GLU A 7 -9.22 -12.75 10.12
C GLU A 7 -7.73 -13.03 9.85
N SER A 8 -7.32 -14.30 9.94
CA SER A 8 -5.95 -14.71 9.63
C SER A 8 -5.59 -14.49 8.16
N GLU A 9 -6.53 -14.71 7.24
CA GLU A 9 -6.30 -14.48 5.80
C GLU A 9 -6.21 -12.99 5.48
N LYS A 10 -7.04 -12.16 6.14
CA LYS A 10 -6.98 -10.69 6.00
C LYS A 10 -5.64 -10.16 6.45
N LYS A 11 -5.16 -10.59 7.62
CA LYS A 11 -3.86 -10.16 8.16
C LYS A 11 -2.72 -10.56 7.22
N LYS A 12 -2.70 -11.81 6.75
CA LYS A 12 -1.68 -12.28 5.80
C LYS A 12 -1.70 -11.47 4.50
N PHE A 13 -2.89 -11.14 3.98
CA PHE A 13 -3.02 -10.30 2.81
C PHE A 13 -2.45 -8.88 3.06
N GLU A 14 -2.74 -8.28 4.21
CA GLU A 14 -2.17 -6.98 4.59
C GLU A 14 -0.64 -7.03 4.67
N ASP A 15 -0.09 -8.04 5.33
CA ASP A 15 1.35 -8.25 5.49
C ASP A 15 2.04 -8.43 4.12
N ASP A 16 1.43 -9.21 3.21
CA ASP A 16 1.93 -9.42 1.85
C ASP A 16 1.97 -8.12 1.04
N ILE A 17 0.93 -7.29 1.16
CA ILE A 17 0.87 -5.98 0.48
C ILE A 17 1.92 -5.04 1.05
N GLU A 18 2.09 -4.99 2.37
CA GLU A 18 3.12 -4.19 3.01
C GLU A 18 4.54 -4.64 2.58
N PHE A 19 4.79 -5.95 2.54
CA PHE A 19 6.04 -6.51 2.05
C PHE A 19 6.37 -6.06 0.62
N ILE A 20 5.38 -6.07 -0.28
CA ILE A 20 5.55 -5.58 -1.66
C ILE A 20 5.89 -4.09 -1.68
N ILE A 21 5.19 -3.27 -0.89
CA ILE A 21 5.43 -1.83 -0.80
C ILE A 21 6.86 -1.55 -0.32
N GLN A 22 7.28 -2.21 0.76
CA GLN A 22 8.63 -2.07 1.32
C GLN A 22 9.70 -2.49 0.30
N THR A 23 9.48 -3.61 -0.41
CA THR A 23 10.38 -4.09 -1.46
C THR A 23 10.54 -3.06 -2.59
N LEU A 24 9.43 -2.44 -3.04
CA LEU A 24 9.44 -1.42 -4.10
C LEU A 24 10.08 -0.10 -3.67
N ASN A 25 9.92 0.27 -2.39
CA ASN A 25 10.52 1.48 -1.82
C ASN A 25 12.03 1.31 -1.58
N ALA A 26 12.47 0.11 -1.22
CA ALA A 26 13.88 -0.21 -0.99
C ALA A 26 14.72 -0.14 -2.28
N ASP A 27 14.16 -0.50 -3.44
CA ASP A 27 14.85 -0.39 -4.73
C ASP A 27 14.05 0.39 -5.79
N LYS A 28 14.44 1.65 -6.01
CA LYS A 28 13.87 2.51 -7.05
C LYS A 28 14.03 1.94 -8.46
N ARG A 29 15.04 1.11 -8.74
CA ARG A 29 15.20 0.45 -10.05
C ARG A 29 14.11 -0.58 -10.27
N LEU A 30 13.76 -1.35 -9.23
CA LEU A 30 12.65 -2.30 -9.28
C LEU A 30 11.32 -1.61 -9.55
N SER A 31 11.04 -0.50 -8.86
CA SER A 31 9.84 0.30 -9.10
C SER A 31 9.79 0.85 -10.54
N LYS A 32 10.94 1.29 -11.08
CA LYS A 32 11.06 1.68 -12.49
C LYS A 32 10.77 0.52 -13.44
N ILE A 33 11.20 -0.70 -13.13
CA ILE A 33 10.91 -1.86 -13.99
C ILE A 33 9.40 -2.08 -14.15
N PHE A 34 8.66 -2.03 -13.03
CA PHE A 34 7.21 -2.21 -13.07
C PHE A 34 6.46 -1.06 -13.72
N THR A 35 6.91 0.18 -13.52
CA THR A 35 6.27 1.38 -14.09
C THR A 35 6.66 1.69 -15.53
N HIS A 36 7.79 1.15 -16.03
CA HIS A 36 8.25 1.45 -17.38
C HIS A 36 7.40 0.72 -18.45
N PRO A 37 6.78 1.45 -19.41
CA PRO A 37 5.90 0.85 -20.41
C PRO A 37 6.60 0.02 -21.50
N ARG A 38 7.91 0.23 -21.72
CA ARG A 38 8.68 -0.48 -22.76
C ARG A 38 9.18 -1.85 -22.31
N ILE A 39 9.18 -2.13 -21.01
CA ILE A 39 9.54 -3.44 -20.48
C ILE A 39 8.40 -4.41 -20.76
N ARG A 40 8.72 -5.50 -21.44
CA ARG A 40 7.75 -6.52 -21.85
C ARG A 40 7.06 -7.12 -20.64
N LYS A 41 5.75 -7.39 -20.77
CA LYS A 41 4.93 -8.03 -19.72
C LYS A 41 5.56 -9.35 -19.25
N ALA A 42 6.07 -10.16 -20.17
CA ALA A 42 6.71 -11.44 -19.85
C ALA A 42 7.85 -11.29 -18.83
N HIS A 43 8.71 -10.28 -18.98
CA HIS A 43 9.80 -10.03 -18.03
C HIS A 43 9.26 -9.60 -16.65
N LYS A 44 8.17 -8.82 -16.62
CA LYS A 44 7.53 -8.43 -15.35
C LYS A 44 6.89 -9.64 -14.64
N LEU A 45 6.27 -10.54 -15.40
CA LEU A 45 5.69 -11.78 -14.88
C LEU A 45 6.77 -12.70 -14.29
N GLU A 46 7.86 -12.90 -15.02
CA GLU A 46 8.99 -13.69 -14.55
C GLU A 46 9.59 -13.10 -13.26
N LEU A 47 9.64 -11.77 -13.16
CA LEU A 47 10.14 -11.09 -11.97
C LEU A 47 9.26 -11.33 -10.75
N ILE A 48 7.93 -11.19 -10.87
CA ILE A 48 7.02 -11.47 -9.74
C ILE A 48 7.01 -12.96 -9.37
N ASP A 49 7.23 -13.85 -10.33
CA ASP A 49 7.33 -15.29 -10.10
C ASP A 49 8.54 -15.63 -9.23
N LYS A 50 9.70 -15.01 -9.51
CA LYS A 50 10.91 -15.24 -8.73
C LYS A 50 10.89 -14.52 -7.38
N MET A 51 10.40 -13.29 -7.36
CA MET A 51 10.52 -12.42 -6.19
C MET A 51 9.44 -12.61 -5.14
N TRP A 52 8.20 -12.93 -5.55
CA TRP A 52 7.06 -12.86 -4.62
C TRP A 52 6.25 -14.13 -4.54
N LYS A 53 6.10 -14.90 -5.63
CA LYS A 53 5.29 -16.13 -5.64
C LYS A 53 5.52 -17.11 -4.47
N PRO A 54 6.75 -17.38 -3.99
CA PRO A 54 6.94 -18.28 -2.86
C PRO A 54 6.69 -17.63 -1.48
N TYR A 55 6.58 -16.30 -1.41
CA TYR A 55 6.54 -15.55 -0.15
C TYR A 55 5.15 -14.96 0.16
N ILE A 56 4.31 -14.73 -0.87
CA ILE A 56 2.99 -14.13 -0.70
C ILE A 56 1.86 -15.13 -0.96
N CYS A 57 0.67 -14.85 -0.43
CA CYS A 57 -0.50 -15.66 -0.69
C CYS A 57 -0.96 -15.59 -2.17
N LYS A 58 -1.67 -16.63 -2.59
CA LYS A 58 -2.16 -16.79 -3.97
C LYS A 58 -3.00 -15.61 -4.44
N THR A 59 -3.80 -15.02 -3.56
CA THR A 59 -4.68 -13.89 -3.89
C THR A 59 -3.88 -12.64 -4.25
N VAL A 60 -2.88 -12.26 -3.45
CA VAL A 60 -2.02 -11.11 -3.73
C VAL A 60 -1.17 -11.36 -4.97
N TYR A 61 -0.62 -12.56 -5.13
CA TYR A 61 0.13 -12.93 -6.34
C TYR A 61 -0.73 -12.82 -7.61
N ASN A 62 -1.95 -13.37 -7.59
CA ASN A 62 -2.88 -13.30 -8.71
C ASN A 62 -3.27 -11.85 -9.02
N PHE A 63 -3.43 -11.01 -8.00
CA PHE A 63 -3.71 -9.59 -8.17
C PHE A 63 -2.55 -8.89 -8.91
N MET A 64 -1.31 -9.12 -8.48
CA MET A 64 -0.11 -8.57 -9.13
C MET A 64 0.01 -9.02 -10.59
N ARG A 65 -0.22 -10.30 -10.85
CA ARG A 65 -0.25 -10.86 -12.20
C ARG A 65 -1.33 -10.20 -13.06
N LEU A 66 -2.54 -10.04 -12.54
CA LEU A 66 -3.66 -9.40 -13.23
C LEU A 66 -3.38 -7.93 -13.57
N LEU A 67 -2.69 -7.20 -12.69
CA LEU A 67 -2.25 -5.83 -12.97
C LEU A 67 -1.25 -5.78 -14.14
N ILE A 68 -0.33 -6.73 -14.23
CA ILE A 68 0.62 -6.82 -15.35
C ILE A 68 -0.10 -7.18 -16.66
N GLU A 69 -0.97 -8.19 -16.60
CA GLU A 69 -1.73 -8.68 -17.76
C GLU A 69 -2.62 -7.58 -18.34
N ASN A 70 -3.31 -6.82 -17.48
CA ASN A 70 -4.18 -5.70 -17.89
C ASN A 70 -3.44 -4.39 -18.14
N ARG A 71 -2.10 -4.42 -18.18
CA ARG A 71 -1.23 -3.24 -18.30
C ARG A 71 -1.36 -2.21 -17.17
N ARG A 72 -2.14 -2.43 -16.10
CA ARG A 72 -2.37 -1.47 -14.99
C ARG A 72 -1.24 -1.40 -13.95
N ILE A 73 -0.20 -2.21 -14.10
CA ILE A 73 0.94 -2.26 -13.16
C ILE A 73 1.72 -0.93 -13.04
N TYR A 74 1.55 0.02 -13.96
CA TYR A 74 2.14 1.37 -13.80
C TYR A 74 1.52 2.15 -12.64
N GLU A 75 0.26 1.87 -12.28
CA GLU A 75 -0.43 2.46 -11.13
C GLU A 75 -0.14 1.74 -9.82
N LEU A 76 0.80 0.78 -9.81
CA LEU A 76 1.02 -0.09 -8.66
C LEU A 76 1.24 0.70 -7.36
N ASN A 77 2.07 1.75 -7.40
CA ASN A 77 2.32 2.58 -6.21
C ASN A 77 1.05 3.30 -5.72
N LEU A 78 0.18 3.76 -6.64
CA LEU A 78 -1.08 4.41 -6.30
C LEU A 78 -2.07 3.41 -5.71
N ILE A 79 -2.21 2.24 -6.34
CA ILE A 79 -3.09 1.15 -5.91
C ILE A 79 -2.72 0.68 -4.50
N LEU A 80 -1.43 0.43 -4.25
CA LEU A 80 -0.93 -0.03 -2.96
C LEU A 80 -1.14 1.02 -1.86
N ARG A 81 -0.89 2.30 -2.17
CA ARG A 81 -1.18 3.41 -1.24
C ARG A 81 -2.67 3.51 -0.92
N GLN A 82 -3.54 3.45 -1.93
CA GLN A 82 -4.98 3.51 -1.71
C GLN A 82 -5.45 2.33 -0.85
N TYR A 83 -4.90 1.13 -1.08
CA TYR A 83 -5.19 -0.03 -0.26
C TYR A 83 -4.83 0.21 1.22
N GLN A 84 -3.65 0.75 1.51
CA GLN A 84 -3.27 1.10 2.89
C GLN A 84 -4.24 2.11 3.53
N ILE A 85 -4.69 3.11 2.76
CA ILE A 85 -5.69 4.09 3.24
C ILE A 85 -7.01 3.40 3.57
N GLU A 86 -7.51 2.50 2.70
CA GLU A 86 -8.76 1.78 2.96
C GLU A 86 -8.64 0.82 4.15
N VAL A 87 -7.49 0.14 4.32
CA VAL A 87 -7.24 -0.71 5.50
C VAL A 87 -7.26 0.12 6.79
N LYS A 88 -6.59 1.28 6.80
CA LYS A 88 -6.64 2.20 7.95
C LYS A 88 -8.07 2.64 8.24
N ARG A 89 -8.82 3.00 7.21
CA ARG A 89 -10.23 3.39 7.32
C ARG A 89 -11.10 2.28 7.91
N LEU A 90 -10.93 1.03 7.48
CA LEU A 90 -11.64 -0.13 8.04
C LEU A 90 -11.29 -0.39 9.51
N LYS A 91 -10.08 -0.01 9.93
CA LYS A 91 -9.63 -0.03 11.34
C LYS A 91 -10.08 1.22 12.12
N GLY A 92 -10.86 2.11 11.51
CA GLY A 92 -11.33 3.37 12.12
C GLY A 92 -10.27 4.46 12.23
N ILE A 93 -9.15 4.33 11.50
CA ILE A 93 -8.05 5.29 11.45
C ILE A 93 -8.15 6.08 10.15
N TYR A 94 -8.20 7.41 10.24
CA TYR A 94 -8.33 8.30 9.09
C TYR A 94 -7.06 9.13 8.93
N LEU A 95 -6.61 9.27 7.69
CA LEU A 95 -5.41 10.05 7.39
C LEU A 95 -5.78 11.52 7.21
N ALA A 96 -5.27 12.40 8.07
CA ALA A 96 -5.52 13.83 8.01
C ALA A 96 -4.28 14.54 7.44
N ARG A 97 -4.43 15.23 6.31
CA ARG A 97 -3.30 15.91 5.67
C ARG A 97 -3.17 17.32 6.23
N VAL A 98 -2.11 17.57 7.00
CA VAL A 98 -1.82 18.89 7.57
C VAL A 98 -0.83 19.63 6.67
N GLN A 99 -1.12 20.89 6.35
CA GLN A 99 -0.21 21.78 5.63
C GLN A 99 0.10 22.99 6.52
N THR A 100 1.38 23.18 6.83
CA THR A 100 1.88 24.27 7.69
C THR A 100 2.97 25.06 6.96
N ALA A 101 3.17 26.32 7.36
CA ALA A 101 4.25 27.15 6.82
C ALA A 101 5.65 26.67 7.27
N PHE A 102 5.72 26.01 8.42
CA PHE A 102 6.95 25.46 9.00
C PHE A 102 6.72 24.03 9.49
N PRO A 103 7.75 23.16 9.51
CA PRO A 103 7.64 21.83 10.08
C PRO A 103 7.17 21.89 11.54
N LEU A 104 6.21 21.05 11.89
CA LEU A 104 5.80 20.88 13.28
C LEU A 104 6.81 20.00 14.00
N ASP A 105 7.10 20.32 15.25
CA ASP A 105 7.81 19.39 16.13
C ASP A 105 6.88 18.27 16.62
N ALA A 106 7.43 17.28 17.31
CA ALA A 106 6.68 16.12 17.79
C ALA A 106 5.59 16.49 18.80
N ALA A 107 5.83 17.50 19.65
CA ALA A 107 4.85 17.95 20.64
C ALA A 107 3.68 18.68 19.98
N GLN A 108 3.98 19.57 19.03
CA GLN A 108 2.98 20.28 18.24
C GLN A 108 2.12 19.35 17.39
N SER A 109 2.75 18.32 16.82
CA SER A 109 2.05 17.29 16.05
C SER A 109 1.08 16.52 16.94
N GLU A 110 1.53 16.05 18.11
CA GLU A 110 0.65 15.29 19.01
C GLU A 110 -0.48 16.14 19.61
N GLU A 111 -0.21 17.41 19.94
CA GLU A 111 -1.26 18.34 20.38
C GLU A 111 -2.30 18.56 19.27
N LEU A 112 -1.86 18.81 18.04
CA LEU A 112 -2.75 19.00 16.90
C LEU A 112 -3.59 17.75 16.63
N ARG A 113 -2.95 16.57 16.67
CA ARG A 113 -3.65 15.28 16.53
C ARG A 113 -4.74 15.15 17.58
N THR A 114 -4.41 15.33 18.85
CA THR A 114 -5.34 15.21 19.97
C THR A 114 -6.53 16.17 19.81
N ARG A 115 -6.29 17.42 19.42
CA ARG A 115 -7.36 18.38 19.14
C ARG A 115 -8.26 17.95 17.99
N LEU A 116 -7.67 17.49 16.87
CA LEU A 116 -8.45 17.07 15.71
C LEU A 116 -9.25 15.79 15.99
N GLU A 117 -8.69 14.84 16.73
CA GLU A 117 -9.42 13.64 17.19
C GLU A 117 -10.58 14.03 18.12
N SER A 118 -10.36 14.96 19.05
CA SER A 118 -11.43 15.46 19.95
C SER A 118 -12.56 16.18 19.21
N LEU A 119 -12.26 16.94 18.14
CA LEU A 119 -13.26 17.69 17.38
C LEU A 119 -14.03 16.81 16.40
N SER A 120 -13.37 15.83 15.79
CA SER A 120 -13.96 14.98 14.75
C SER A 120 -14.59 13.69 15.31
N GLY A 121 -14.18 13.24 16.51
CA GLY A 121 -14.56 11.94 17.05
C GLY A 121 -13.93 10.76 16.31
N LEU A 122 -12.95 11.00 15.44
CA LEU A 122 -12.25 10.00 14.63
C LEU A 122 -10.83 9.81 15.15
N LYS A 123 -10.27 8.61 15.04
CA LYS A 123 -8.83 8.41 15.23
C LYS A 123 -8.09 8.88 13.99
N LEU A 124 -7.08 9.73 14.18
CA LEU A 124 -6.36 10.38 13.10
C LEU A 124 -4.88 10.01 13.11
N GLU A 125 -4.32 9.91 11.91
CA GLU A 125 -2.90 9.90 11.65
C GLU A 125 -2.60 11.13 10.78
N ILE A 126 -1.76 12.03 11.28
CA ILE A 126 -1.40 13.31 10.63
C ILE A 126 0.06 13.35 10.21
#